data_AF-A0A8X6TFY1-F1
#
_entry.id   AF-A0A8X6TFY1-F1
#
_cell.length_a   1.000
_cell.length_b   1.000
_cell.length_c   1.000
_cell.angle_alpha   90.00
_cell.angle_beta   90.00
_cell.angle_gamma   90.00
#
_symmetry.space_group_name_H-M   'P 1'
#
loop_
_entity.id
_entity.type
_entity.pdbx_description
1 polymer ?
#
loop_
_entity_poly.entity_id
_entity_poly.type
_entity_poly.pdbx_seq_one_letter_code
_entity_poly.pdbx_strand_id
1 'polypeptide(L)'
;MDDSSHDSVTKTTSSLDYVDNKKIVDDDRIECSNSRHLDNILDVAVRHVTVLAESHLTESKNQFISRFKEVFKNTIEENVTVNGLPWVINKDNLSIDEKQEQNQETADALLSKLSNTLENTAHKRKHFPKQCCRVYSKQLMCERQNLKKAKIEHSTLLSTISFPRPPYSDKTNELSSVCEKINLAQRQIQAQVEALHQIQKKSEIAHNIVKEQKPHLEHLYDTGYISD
;
A
#
# COMPACT_ATOMS: atom_id res chain seq x y z
N MET A 1 -53.83 1.88 6.93
CA MET A 1 -53.65 1.44 5.55
C MET A 1 -52.22 1.77 5.20
N ASP A 2 -51.42 0.70 5.11
CA ASP A 2 -50.42 0.39 4.08
C ASP A 2 -49.49 1.55 3.63
N ASP A 3 -48.18 1.42 3.48
CA ASP A 3 -47.40 0.22 3.23
C ASP A 3 -45.90 0.51 3.46
N SER A 4 -45.21 -0.58 3.79
CA SER A 4 -43.78 -0.89 3.64
C SER A 4 -42.93 -0.05 2.68
N SER A 5 -41.68 0.25 3.08
CA SER A 5 -40.49 -0.21 2.32
C SER A 5 -39.20 -0.07 3.13
N HIS A 6 -38.55 -1.23 3.30
CA HIS A 6 -37.22 -1.47 3.86
C HIS A 6 -36.10 -0.74 3.11
N ASP A 7 -35.03 -0.33 3.82
CA ASP A 7 -33.69 -0.75 3.42
C ASP A 7 -32.63 -0.71 4.55
N SER A 8 -32.33 -1.92 5.04
CA SER A 8 -31.01 -2.50 5.34
C SER A 8 -29.92 -1.67 6.06
N VAL A 9 -30.00 -1.63 7.39
CA VAL A 9 -28.85 -1.40 8.29
C VAL A 9 -27.97 -2.66 8.30
N THR A 10 -26.83 -2.66 7.61
CA THR A 10 -25.81 -3.70 7.76
C THR A 10 -24.87 -3.34 8.91
N LYS A 11 -25.30 -3.61 10.15
CA LYS A 11 -24.38 -3.81 11.28
C LYS A 11 -23.89 -5.25 11.22
N THR A 12 -22.75 -5.48 10.56
CA THR A 12 -22.02 -6.73 10.67
C THR A 12 -21.37 -6.78 12.05
N THR A 13 -22.10 -7.24 13.05
CA THR A 13 -21.54 -7.74 14.30
C THR A 13 -20.86 -9.06 13.97
N SER A 14 -19.53 -9.04 13.80
CA SER A 14 -18.74 -10.26 13.74
C SER A 14 -18.77 -10.92 15.11
N SER A 15 -19.67 -11.90 15.24
CA SER A 15 -19.64 -12.95 16.26
C SER A 15 -18.24 -13.56 16.28
N LEU A 16 -17.50 -13.31 17.36
CA LEU A 16 -16.24 -13.97 17.68
C LEU A 16 -16.40 -14.67 19.04
N ASP A 17 -17.43 -15.50 19.16
CA ASP A 17 -17.58 -16.44 20.28
C ASP A 17 -17.03 -17.79 19.86
N TYR A 18 -15.78 -18.06 20.24
CA TYR A 18 -15.30 -19.31 20.85
C TYR A 18 -13.76 -19.35 20.79
N VAL A 19 -13.12 -18.90 21.88
CA VAL A 19 -11.97 -19.64 22.41
C VAL A 19 -12.23 -19.76 23.91
N ASP A 20 -12.29 -21.01 24.33
CA ASP A 20 -12.48 -21.54 25.67
C ASP A 20 -11.78 -20.67 26.74
N ASN A 21 -12.55 -19.78 27.37
CA ASN A 21 -12.11 -19.07 28.56
C ASN A 21 -12.03 -20.11 29.67
N LYS A 22 -10.84 -20.72 29.87
CA LYS A 22 -10.45 -21.11 31.22
C LYS A 22 -10.77 -19.89 32.09
N LYS A 23 -11.74 -20.01 32.99
CA LYS A 23 -11.87 -19.09 34.10
C LYS A 23 -10.52 -19.13 34.81
N ILE A 24 -9.65 -18.19 34.45
CA ILE A 24 -8.59 -17.75 35.32
C ILE A 24 -9.38 -17.35 36.56
N VAL A 25 -9.19 -18.11 37.63
CA VAL A 25 -9.67 -17.67 38.94
C VAL A 25 -8.90 -16.39 39.15
N ASP A 26 -9.57 -15.25 38.90
CA ASP A 26 -8.94 -13.96 39.13
C ASP A 26 -8.60 -13.93 40.61
N ASP A 27 -7.32 -13.74 40.88
CA ASP A 27 -6.85 -13.53 42.22
C ASP A 27 -7.35 -12.14 42.64
N ASP A 28 -8.41 -12.10 43.47
CA ASP A 28 -9.01 -10.86 43.96
C ASP A 28 -8.06 -10.06 44.88
N ARG A 29 -6.88 -10.62 45.21
CA ARG A 29 -5.85 -9.95 46.01
C ARG A 29 -5.18 -8.83 45.21
N ILE A 30 -4.80 -7.76 45.91
CA ILE A 30 -4.13 -6.60 45.30
C ILE A 30 -2.73 -7.01 44.84
N GLU A 31 -2.46 -6.93 43.54
CA GLU A 31 -1.11 -7.21 43.01
C GLU A 31 -0.18 -6.00 43.20
N CYS A 32 0.92 -6.24 43.90
CA CYS A 32 2.03 -5.30 44.06
C CYS A 32 3.26 -5.76 43.28
N SER A 33 3.98 -4.84 42.66
CA SER A 33 5.19 -5.16 41.91
C SER A 33 6.46 -5.25 42.78
N ASN A 34 6.42 -4.68 43.98
CA ASN A 34 7.59 -4.53 44.85
C ASN A 34 7.26 -4.82 46.32
N SER A 35 7.82 -5.89 46.86
CA SER A 35 7.65 -6.29 48.27
C SER A 35 8.16 -5.25 49.26
N ARG A 36 9.19 -4.47 48.88
CA ARG A 36 9.79 -3.45 49.75
C ARG A 36 8.81 -2.33 50.10
N HIS A 37 7.85 -2.06 49.22
CA HIS A 37 6.80 -1.07 49.53
C HIS A 37 5.85 -1.59 50.61
N LEU A 38 5.58 -2.90 50.64
CA LEU A 38 4.75 -3.51 51.68
C LEU A 38 5.48 -3.52 53.03
N ASP A 39 6.80 -3.78 53.02
CA ASP A 39 7.64 -3.64 54.23
C ASP A 39 7.60 -2.20 54.76
N ASN A 40 7.74 -1.20 53.89
CA ASN A 40 7.65 0.21 54.26
C ASN A 40 6.26 0.59 54.81
N ILE A 41 5.18 0.06 54.24
CA ILE A 41 3.81 0.30 54.72
C ILE A 41 3.65 -0.28 56.12
N LEU A 42 4.13 -1.51 56.35
CA LEU A 42 4.12 -2.14 57.67
C LEU A 42 4.90 -1.29 58.68
N ASP A 43 6.10 -0.83 58.32
CA ASP A 43 6.93 0.00 59.20
C ASP A 43 6.26 1.34 59.54
N VAL A 44 5.64 2.00 58.56
CA VAL A 44 4.91 3.24 58.77
C VAL A 44 3.70 3.01 59.68
N ALA A 45 2.91 1.96 59.44
CA ALA A 45 1.76 1.61 60.26
C ALA A 45 2.17 1.30 61.72
N VAL A 46 3.21 0.48 61.90
CA VAL A 46 3.76 0.17 63.22
C VAL A 46 4.23 1.44 63.91
N ARG A 47 4.94 2.33 63.21
CA ARG A 47 5.39 3.61 63.78
C ARG A 47 4.22 4.47 64.27
N HIS A 48 3.16 4.61 63.48
CA HIS A 48 1.97 5.37 63.90
C HIS A 48 1.29 4.75 65.11
N VAL A 49 1.18 3.42 65.15
CA VAL A 49 0.59 2.72 66.28
C VAL A 49 1.48 2.79 67.53
N THR A 50 2.79 2.78 67.38
CA THR A 50 3.73 2.99 68.50
C THR A 50 3.51 4.36 69.13
N VAL A 51 3.41 5.44 68.34
CA VAL A 51 3.13 6.79 68.85
C VAL A 51 1.78 6.84 69.58
N LEU A 52 0.76 6.16 69.05
CA LEU A 52 -0.56 6.09 69.67
C LEU A 52 -0.53 5.30 71.00
N ALA A 53 0.17 4.17 71.02
CA ALA A 53 0.34 3.35 72.21
C ALA A 53 1.13 4.10 73.29
N GLU A 54 2.17 4.84 72.91
CA GLU A 54 2.96 5.64 73.84
C GLU A 54 2.14 6.75 74.51
N SER A 55 1.25 7.39 73.76
CA SER A 55 0.43 8.52 74.22
C SER A 55 -0.83 8.13 75.00
N HIS A 56 -1.41 6.95 74.75
CA HIS A 56 -2.72 6.58 75.31
C HIS A 56 -2.73 5.32 76.18
N LEU A 57 -1.73 4.45 76.06
CA LEU A 57 -1.63 3.26 76.90
C LEU A 57 -0.61 3.51 78.02
N THR A 58 -0.97 3.17 79.25
CA THR A 58 -0.09 3.23 80.43
C THR A 58 0.61 1.90 80.68
N GLU A 59 -0.09 0.77 80.51
CA GLU A 59 0.44 -0.59 80.64
C GLU A 59 0.36 -1.35 79.30
N SER A 60 1.07 -2.49 79.22
CA SER A 60 1.02 -3.44 78.09
C SER A 60 1.28 -2.90 76.67
N LYS A 61 1.89 -1.71 76.54
CA LYS A 61 2.21 -1.05 75.25
C LYS A 61 2.93 -1.98 74.26
N ASN A 62 3.98 -2.65 74.72
CA ASN A 62 4.77 -3.54 73.87
C ASN A 62 3.96 -4.73 73.37
N GLN A 63 3.08 -5.27 74.20
CA GLN A 63 2.20 -6.38 73.82
C GLN A 63 1.15 -5.92 72.79
N PHE A 64 0.58 -4.72 72.97
CA PHE A 64 -0.33 -4.11 72.01
C PHE A 64 0.35 -3.86 70.65
N ILE A 65 1.53 -3.23 70.64
CA ILE A 65 2.29 -2.96 69.41
C ILE A 65 2.65 -4.27 68.69
N SER A 66 3.10 -5.28 69.45
CA SER A 66 3.46 -6.58 68.89
C SER A 66 2.24 -7.28 68.27
N ARG A 67 1.10 -7.26 68.97
CA ARG A 67 -0.15 -7.84 68.45
C ARG A 67 -0.67 -7.09 67.24
N PHE A 68 -0.60 -5.76 67.23
CA PHE A 68 -0.95 -4.95 66.07
C PHE A 68 -0.08 -5.32 64.87
N LYS A 69 1.25 -5.39 65.05
CA LYS A 69 2.19 -5.75 63.99
C LYS A 69 1.84 -7.10 63.36
N GLU A 70 1.53 -8.10 64.19
CA GLU A 70 1.14 -9.44 63.75
C GLU A 70 -0.19 -9.42 62.97
N VAL A 71 -1.24 -8.80 63.51
CA VAL A 71 -2.56 -8.76 62.86
C VAL A 71 -2.52 -7.98 61.55
N PHE A 72 -1.84 -6.82 61.54
CA PHE A 72 -1.71 -5.99 60.36
C PHE A 72 -0.89 -6.68 59.26
N LYS A 73 0.18 -7.38 59.65
CA LYS A 73 0.95 -8.23 58.75
C LYS A 73 0.06 -9.31 58.11
N ASN A 74 -0.61 -10.13 58.91
CA ASN A 74 -1.43 -11.23 58.41
C ASN A 74 -2.53 -10.71 57.46
N THR A 75 -3.12 -9.56 57.78
CA THR A 75 -4.14 -8.93 56.93
C THR A 75 -3.59 -8.58 55.54
N ILE A 76 -2.36 -8.06 55.45
CA ILE A 76 -1.75 -7.76 54.15
C ILE A 76 -1.34 -9.05 53.43
N GLU A 77 -0.76 -10.04 54.12
CA GLU A 77 -0.36 -11.32 53.50
C GLU A 77 -1.57 -12.07 52.90
N GLU A 78 -2.75 -11.98 53.51
CA GLU A 78 -3.99 -12.59 52.99
C GLU A 78 -4.60 -11.84 51.80
N ASN A 79 -4.40 -10.52 51.70
CA ASN A 79 -5.12 -9.66 50.75
C ASN A 79 -4.23 -9.08 49.64
N VAL A 80 -2.91 -9.28 49.70
CA VAL A 80 -1.95 -8.68 48.77
C VAL A 80 -0.99 -9.73 48.25
N THR A 81 -0.72 -9.69 46.95
CA THR A 81 0.31 -10.50 46.30
C THR A 81 1.46 -9.64 45.80
N VAL A 82 2.65 -10.23 45.68
CA VAL A 82 3.79 -9.61 45.01
C VAL A 82 4.04 -10.34 43.69
N ASN A 83 3.76 -9.67 42.57
CA ASN A 83 3.83 -10.24 41.22
C ASN A 83 3.01 -11.55 41.07
N GLY A 84 1.83 -11.60 41.69
CA GLY A 84 0.95 -12.78 41.68
C GLY A 84 1.36 -13.90 42.65
N LEU A 85 2.34 -13.67 43.53
CA LEU A 85 2.77 -14.63 44.56
C LEU A 85 2.41 -14.14 45.96
N PRO A 86 2.15 -15.03 46.93
CA PRO A 86 1.93 -14.64 48.33
C PRO A 86 3.08 -13.80 48.88
N TRP A 87 2.75 -12.70 49.54
CA TRP A 87 3.75 -11.91 50.27
C TRP A 87 4.07 -12.63 51.59
N VAL A 88 5.33 -13.04 51.79
CA VAL A 88 5.79 -13.68 53.02
C VAL A 88 6.98 -12.89 53.56
N ILE A 89 6.80 -12.21 54.69
CA ILE A 89 7.80 -11.27 55.23
C ILE A 89 9.03 -11.98 55.83
N ASN A 90 8.95 -13.28 56.14
CA ASN A 90 10.02 -13.97 56.86
C ASN A 90 10.79 -14.96 55.97
N LYS A 91 11.56 -14.46 55.00
CA LYS A 91 12.52 -15.30 54.26
C LYS A 91 13.54 -16.01 55.17
N ASP A 92 13.76 -15.50 56.39
CA ASP A 92 14.77 -16.04 57.29
C ASP A 92 14.26 -17.17 58.20
N ASN A 93 12.94 -17.28 58.44
CA ASN A 93 12.34 -18.31 59.32
C ASN A 93 11.62 -19.43 58.56
N LEU A 94 11.60 -19.41 57.22
CA LEU A 94 11.04 -20.50 56.43
C LEU A 94 11.90 -21.77 56.61
N SER A 95 11.22 -22.91 56.74
CA SER A 95 11.86 -24.23 56.61
C SER A 95 12.57 -24.35 55.26
N ILE A 96 13.59 -25.21 55.18
CA ILE A 96 14.31 -25.49 53.93
C ILE A 96 13.31 -25.93 52.84
N ASP A 97 12.31 -26.72 53.22
CA ASP A 97 11.27 -27.22 52.31
C ASP A 97 10.37 -26.08 51.79
N GLU A 98 9.94 -25.18 52.67
CA GLU A 98 9.08 -24.03 52.30
C GLU A 98 9.83 -23.02 51.40
N LYS A 99 11.14 -22.82 51.63
CA LYS A 99 11.99 -22.01 50.73
C LYS A 99 12.11 -22.63 49.35
N GLN A 100 12.21 -23.95 49.29
CA GLN A 100 12.36 -24.68 48.04
C GLN A 100 11.05 -24.66 47.24
N GLU A 101 9.91 -24.84 47.91
CA GLU A 101 8.58 -24.72 47.31
C GLU A 101 8.33 -23.31 46.75
N GLN A 102 8.60 -22.27 47.54
CA GLN A 102 8.45 -20.88 47.08
C GLN A 102 9.36 -20.54 45.88
N ASN A 103 10.61 -21.03 45.89
CA ASN A 103 11.52 -20.83 44.76
C ASN A 103 11.03 -21.55 43.51
N GLN A 104 10.47 -22.75 43.66
CA GLN A 104 9.90 -23.52 42.57
C GLN A 104 8.66 -22.84 41.99
N GLU A 105 7.72 -22.40 42.82
CA GLU A 105 6.53 -21.65 42.39
C GLU A 105 6.91 -20.35 41.66
N THR A 106 7.90 -19.62 42.20
CA THR A 106 8.39 -18.39 41.57
C THR A 106 9.05 -18.70 40.22
N ALA A 107 9.87 -19.75 40.15
CA ALA A 107 10.51 -20.17 38.90
C ALA A 107 9.46 -20.59 37.86
N ASP A 108 8.47 -21.37 38.24
CA ASP A 108 7.41 -21.85 37.36
C ASP A 108 6.51 -20.69 36.86
N ALA A 109 6.17 -19.74 37.74
CA ALA A 109 5.44 -18.54 37.36
C ALA A 109 6.23 -17.67 36.37
N LEU A 110 7.53 -17.46 36.62
CA LEU A 110 8.39 -16.69 35.72
C LEU A 110 8.59 -17.39 34.37
N LEU A 111 8.77 -18.71 34.37
CA LEU A 111 8.91 -19.52 33.15
C LEU A 111 7.61 -19.52 32.34
N SER A 112 6.46 -19.63 33.00
CA SER A 112 5.14 -19.51 32.37
C SER A 112 4.95 -18.14 31.72
N LYS A 113 5.27 -17.06 32.45
CA LYS A 113 5.21 -15.68 31.92
C LYS A 113 6.16 -15.47 30.74
N LEU A 114 7.37 -16.02 30.81
CA LEU A 114 8.35 -15.99 29.72
C LEU A 114 7.82 -16.73 28.48
N SER A 115 7.27 -17.92 28.67
CA SER A 115 6.68 -18.74 27.60
C SER A 115 5.55 -17.99 26.89
N ASN A 116 4.60 -17.45 27.65
CA ASN A 116 3.49 -16.65 27.11
C ASN A 116 4.00 -15.40 26.37
N THR A 117 5.04 -14.76 26.88
CA THR A 117 5.64 -13.58 26.23
C THR A 117 6.30 -13.95 24.90
N LEU A 118 7.00 -15.09 24.85
CA LEU A 118 7.62 -15.60 23.63
C LEU A 118 6.57 -15.97 22.59
N GLU A 119 5.50 -16.66 22.98
CA GLU A 119 4.40 -17.02 22.09
C GLU A 119 3.72 -15.77 21.51
N ASN A 120 3.37 -14.81 22.37
CA ASN A 120 2.77 -13.54 21.95
C ASN A 120 3.69 -12.74 21.01
N THR A 121 4.99 -12.74 21.29
CA THR A 121 5.98 -12.06 20.45
C THR A 121 6.13 -12.75 19.10
N ALA A 122 6.18 -14.08 19.06
CA ALA A 122 6.22 -14.86 17.84
C ALA A 122 4.96 -14.65 17.00
N HIS A 123 3.78 -14.64 17.64
CA HIS A 123 2.51 -14.34 17.00
C HIS A 123 2.51 -12.94 16.37
N LYS A 124 2.94 -11.92 17.12
CA LYS A 124 3.08 -10.54 16.61
C LYS A 124 4.04 -10.47 15.42
N ARG A 125 5.22 -11.10 15.50
CA ARG A 125 6.20 -11.13 14.38
C ARG A 125 5.61 -11.74 13.11
N LYS A 126 4.78 -12.78 13.24
CA LYS A 126 4.15 -13.46 12.10
C LYS A 126 2.97 -12.69 11.51
N HIS A 127 2.09 -12.14 12.36
CA HIS A 127 0.79 -11.63 11.91
C HIS A 127 0.74 -10.10 11.78
N PHE A 128 1.45 -9.37 12.63
CA PHE A 128 1.38 -7.91 12.68
C PHE A 128 1.85 -7.24 11.37
N PRO A 129 2.98 -7.64 10.74
CA PRO A 129 3.39 -7.05 9.47
C PRO A 129 2.34 -7.22 8.36
N LYS A 130 1.72 -8.41 8.29
CA LYS A 130 0.64 -8.68 7.33
C LYS A 130 -0.57 -7.77 7.57
N GLN A 131 -0.95 -7.54 8.82
CA GLN A 131 -2.05 -6.63 9.15
C GLN A 131 -1.73 -5.18 8.77
N CYS A 132 -0.52 -4.69 9.08
CA CYS A 132 -0.06 -3.36 8.68
C CYS A 132 -0.09 -3.18 7.16
N CYS A 133 0.48 -4.13 6.41
CA CYS A 133 0.47 -4.08 4.94
C CYS A 133 -0.96 -4.06 4.38
N ARG A 134 -1.88 -4.83 4.98
CA ARG A 134 -3.30 -4.85 4.56
C ARG A 134 -3.97 -3.48 4.76
N VAL A 135 -3.70 -2.82 5.89
CA VAL A 135 -4.26 -1.49 6.19
C VAL A 135 -3.68 -0.44 5.24
N TYR A 136 -2.34 -0.39 5.10
CA TYR A 136 -1.68 0.55 4.20
C TYR A 136 -2.09 0.35 2.74
N SER A 137 -2.22 -0.89 2.28
CA SER A 137 -2.67 -1.17 0.91
C SER A 137 -4.08 -0.65 0.65
N LYS A 138 -5.00 -0.80 1.60
CA LYS A 138 -6.35 -0.23 1.49
C LYS A 138 -6.30 1.30 1.44
N GLN A 139 -5.53 1.93 2.32
CA GLN A 139 -5.40 3.39 2.35
C GLN A 139 -4.85 3.94 1.04
N LEU A 140 -3.76 3.35 0.52
CA LEU A 140 -3.17 3.74 -0.77
C LEU A 140 -4.15 3.57 -1.93
N MET A 141 -4.98 2.51 -1.91
CA MET A 141 -6.03 2.34 -2.91
C MET A 141 -7.10 3.42 -2.83
N CYS A 142 -7.52 3.81 -1.64
CA CYS A 142 -8.46 4.92 -1.44
C CYS A 142 -7.87 6.26 -1.90
N GLU A 143 -6.63 6.57 -1.52
CA GLU A 143 -5.93 7.79 -1.97
C GLU A 143 -5.77 7.82 -3.49
N ARG A 144 -5.41 6.69 -4.11
CA ARG A 144 -5.35 6.57 -5.57
C ARG A 144 -6.72 6.81 -6.22
N GLN A 145 -7.80 6.30 -5.63
CA GLN A 145 -9.16 6.57 -6.14
C GLN A 145 -9.52 8.06 -5.99
N ASN A 146 -9.13 8.70 -4.89
CA ASN A 146 -9.35 10.13 -4.69
C ASN A 146 -8.58 10.97 -5.72
N LEU A 147 -7.31 10.62 -6.01
CA LEU A 147 -6.53 11.27 -7.06
C LEU A 147 -7.14 11.08 -8.46
N LYS A 148 -7.73 9.90 -8.74
CA LYS A 148 -8.46 9.68 -10.01
C LYS A 148 -9.78 10.46 -10.09
N LYS A 149 -10.45 10.67 -8.95
CA LYS A 149 -11.72 11.41 -8.85
C LYS A 149 -11.50 12.92 -8.80
N ALA A 150 -10.34 13.36 -8.34
CA ALA A 150 -9.92 14.75 -8.47
C ALA A 150 -9.88 15.06 -9.98
N LYS A 151 -10.95 15.69 -10.47
CA LYS A 151 -10.87 16.45 -11.71
C LYS A 151 -9.65 17.33 -11.55
N ILE A 152 -8.70 17.22 -12.46
CA ILE A 152 -7.73 18.27 -12.67
C ILE A 152 -8.60 19.48 -12.98
N GLU A 153 -8.85 20.31 -11.98
CA GLU A 153 -9.24 21.69 -12.22
C GLU A 153 -8.03 22.26 -12.96
N HIS A 154 -8.05 22.12 -14.28
CA HIS A 154 -7.41 23.09 -15.13
C HIS A 154 -8.09 24.38 -14.74
N SER A 155 -7.52 25.05 -13.73
CA SER A 155 -7.88 26.42 -13.43
C SER A 155 -7.87 27.09 -14.78
N THR A 156 -9.04 27.49 -15.25
CA THR A 156 -9.21 28.25 -16.46
C THR A 156 -8.67 29.66 -16.19
N LEU A 157 -7.40 29.74 -15.82
CA LEU A 157 -6.53 30.74 -16.39
C LEU A 157 -6.40 30.35 -17.85
N LEU A 158 -7.45 30.68 -18.62
CA LEU A 158 -7.37 31.07 -20.01
C LEU A 158 -6.47 32.32 -20.05
N SER A 159 -5.20 32.13 -19.70
CA SER A 159 -4.17 33.03 -20.16
C SER A 159 -4.11 32.71 -21.64
N THR A 160 -4.83 33.52 -22.40
CA THR A 160 -4.81 33.52 -23.85
C THR A 160 -3.41 33.95 -24.22
N ILE A 161 -2.45 33.03 -24.13
CA ILE A 161 -1.12 33.21 -24.68
C ILE A 161 -1.38 33.14 -26.18
N SER A 162 -1.64 34.30 -26.78
CA SER A 162 -1.59 34.45 -28.22
C SER A 162 -0.16 34.15 -28.63
N PHE A 163 0.09 32.94 -29.09
CA PHE A 163 1.30 32.66 -29.85
C PHE A 163 1.33 33.66 -31.01
N PRO A 164 2.44 34.38 -31.24
CA PRO A 164 2.54 35.24 -32.40
C PRO A 164 2.29 34.35 -33.63
N ARG A 165 1.25 34.71 -34.40
CA ARG A 165 0.95 34.07 -35.68
C ARG A 165 2.23 34.19 -36.51
N PRO A 166 2.88 33.07 -36.92
CA PRO A 166 4.00 33.18 -37.84
C PRO A 166 3.50 33.94 -39.07
N PRO A 167 4.32 34.82 -39.68
CA PRO A 167 3.90 35.55 -40.86
C PRO A 167 3.47 34.51 -41.89
N TYR A 168 2.19 34.52 -42.24
CA TYR A 168 1.71 33.75 -43.37
C TYR A 168 2.42 34.35 -44.58
N SER A 169 3.51 33.70 -45.01
CA SER A 169 4.08 34.01 -46.31
C SER A 169 3.05 33.56 -47.35
N ASP A 170 2.67 34.46 -48.26
CA ASP A 170 1.76 34.27 -49.40
C ASP A 170 2.25 33.23 -50.44
N LYS A 171 2.88 32.15 -49.97
CA LYS A 171 3.37 31.03 -50.79
C LYS A 171 2.24 30.16 -51.33
N THR A 172 1.00 30.38 -50.92
CA THR A 172 -0.18 29.68 -51.46
C THR A 172 -0.43 30.06 -52.92
N ASN A 173 -0.19 31.32 -53.29
CA ASN A 173 -0.33 31.78 -54.68
C ASN A 173 0.80 31.21 -55.55
N GLU A 174 2.02 31.14 -55.02
CA GLU A 174 3.15 30.52 -55.71
C GLU A 174 2.91 29.02 -55.93
N LEU A 175 2.41 28.31 -54.92
CA LEU A 175 2.11 26.88 -55.01
C LEU A 175 1.01 26.60 -56.05
N SER A 176 -0.04 27.43 -56.08
CA SER A 176 -1.12 27.32 -57.08
C SER A 176 -0.59 27.54 -58.50
N SER A 177 0.23 28.59 -58.70
CA SER A 177 0.88 28.86 -60.00
C SER A 177 1.82 27.72 -60.42
N VAL A 178 2.55 27.11 -59.49
CA VAL A 178 3.41 25.95 -59.80
C VAL A 178 2.56 24.74 -60.20
N CYS A 179 1.46 24.46 -59.52
CA CYS A 179 0.54 23.39 -59.91
C CYS A 179 -0.07 23.63 -61.30
N GLU A 180 -0.47 24.85 -61.63
CA GLU A 180 -0.98 25.18 -62.97
C GLU A 180 0.06 24.98 -64.06
N LYS A 181 1.31 25.39 -63.82
CA LYS A 181 2.43 25.17 -64.76
C LYS A 181 2.72 23.70 -64.98
N ILE A 182 2.68 22.87 -63.92
CA ILE A 182 2.88 21.42 -64.02
C ILE A 182 1.76 20.79 -64.86
N ASN A 183 0.50 21.16 -64.63
CA ASN A 183 -0.63 20.65 -65.39
C ASN A 183 -0.54 21.04 -66.88
N LEU A 184 -0.08 22.26 -67.18
CA LEU A 184 0.07 22.72 -68.55
C LEU A 184 1.22 21.99 -69.27
N ALA A 185 2.34 21.79 -68.59
CA ALA A 185 3.45 21.00 -69.11
C ALA A 185 3.02 19.55 -69.42
N GLN A 186 2.23 18.94 -68.54
CA GLN A 186 1.74 17.57 -68.74
C GLN A 186 0.86 17.44 -70.00
N ARG A 187 -0.02 18.42 -70.25
CA ARG A 187 -0.82 18.45 -71.50
C ARG A 187 0.04 18.60 -72.75
N GLN A 188 1.08 19.44 -72.69
CA GLN A 188 2.00 19.63 -73.81
C GLN A 188 2.81 18.36 -74.11
N ILE A 189 3.29 17.67 -73.06
CA ILE A 189 3.99 16.39 -73.21
C ILE A 189 3.07 15.37 -73.88
N GLN A 190 1.80 15.28 -73.45
CA GLN A 190 0.86 14.33 -74.04
C GLN A 190 0.59 14.62 -75.52
N ALA A 191 0.39 15.90 -75.89
CA ALA A 191 0.21 16.29 -77.28
C ALA A 191 1.47 15.98 -78.15
N GLN A 192 2.66 16.15 -77.59
CA GLN A 192 3.91 15.79 -78.28
C GLN A 192 4.07 14.29 -78.47
N VAL A 193 3.69 13.48 -77.48
CA VAL A 193 3.70 12.01 -77.58
C VAL A 193 2.75 11.55 -78.69
N GLU A 194 1.56 12.13 -78.78
CA GLU A 194 0.60 11.82 -79.87
C GLU A 194 1.16 12.22 -81.24
N ALA A 195 1.79 13.40 -81.36
CA ALA A 195 2.42 13.84 -82.60
C ALA A 195 3.57 12.91 -83.02
N LEU A 196 4.43 12.50 -82.08
CA LEU A 196 5.50 11.53 -82.33
C LEU A 196 4.95 10.18 -82.76
N HIS A 197 3.86 9.72 -82.15
CA HIS A 197 3.20 8.48 -82.54
C HIS A 197 2.68 8.54 -83.99
N GLN A 198 2.12 9.68 -84.42
CA GLN A 198 1.73 9.86 -85.82
C GLN A 198 2.93 9.87 -86.78
N ILE A 199 4.04 10.49 -86.39
CA ILE A 199 5.28 10.49 -87.19
C ILE A 199 5.82 9.06 -87.32
N GLN A 200 5.85 8.30 -86.22
CA GLN A 200 6.26 6.90 -86.23
C GLN A 200 5.39 6.08 -87.19
N LYS A 201 4.06 6.22 -87.11
CA LYS A 201 3.14 5.53 -88.02
C LYS A 201 3.39 5.88 -89.49
N LYS A 202 3.64 7.16 -89.80
CA LYS A 202 4.00 7.59 -91.17
C LYS A 202 5.34 7.01 -91.61
N SER A 203 6.33 6.94 -90.72
CA SER A 203 7.63 6.33 -90.99
C SER A 203 7.51 4.83 -91.26
N GLU A 204 6.68 4.11 -90.51
CA GLU A 204 6.40 2.69 -90.74
C GLU A 204 5.73 2.45 -92.10
N ILE A 205 4.76 3.31 -92.47
CA ILE A 205 4.14 3.26 -93.80
C ILE A 205 5.19 3.50 -94.90
N ALA A 206 6.02 4.54 -94.77
CA ALA A 206 7.09 4.81 -95.74
C ALA A 206 8.08 3.64 -95.84
N HIS A 207 8.46 3.03 -94.72
CA HIS A 207 9.35 1.87 -94.69
C HIS A 207 8.71 0.64 -95.35
N ASN A 208 7.40 0.42 -95.17
CA ASN A 208 6.68 -0.65 -95.84
C ASN A 208 6.56 -0.41 -97.35
N ILE A 209 6.32 0.83 -97.80
CA ILE A 209 6.33 1.19 -99.23
C ILE A 209 7.72 0.90 -99.84
N VAL A 210 8.81 1.27 -99.16
CA VAL A 210 10.17 0.97 -99.63
C VAL A 210 10.42 -0.55 -99.70
N LYS A 211 9.91 -1.33 -98.74
CA LYS A 211 9.99 -2.80 -98.79
C LYS A 211 9.18 -3.39 -99.95
N GLU A 212 8.00 -2.86 -100.26
CA GLU A 212 7.17 -3.30 -101.39
C GLU A 212 7.75 -2.87 -102.75
N GLN A 213 8.46 -1.74 -102.81
CA GLN A 213 9.14 -1.29 -104.04
C GLN A 213 10.48 -1.98 -104.30
N LYS A 214 11.10 -2.58 -103.28
CA LYS A 214 12.34 -3.33 -103.40
C LYS A 214 12.30 -4.47 -104.45
N PRO A 215 11.27 -5.35 -104.48
CA PRO A 215 11.15 -6.35 -105.54
C PRO A 215 10.88 -5.76 -106.94
N HIS A 216 10.27 -4.57 -107.03
CA HIS A 216 10.08 -3.88 -108.33
C HIS A 216 11.36 -3.22 -108.85
N LEU A 217 12.24 -2.75 -107.95
CA LEU A 217 13.57 -2.25 -108.32
C LEU A 217 14.51 -3.40 -108.74
N GLU A 218 14.49 -4.53 -108.02
CA GLU A 218 15.25 -5.73 -108.41
C GLU A 218 14.80 -6.26 -109.78
N HIS A 219 13.51 -6.18 -110.12
CA HIS A 219 12.99 -6.55 -111.45
C HIS A 219 13.38 -5.57 -112.58
N LEU A 220 13.70 -4.31 -112.25
CA LEU A 220 14.16 -3.29 -113.20
C LEU A 220 15.66 -3.42 -113.53
N TYR A 221 16.47 -3.85 -112.56
CA TYR A 221 17.89 -4.20 -112.80
C TYR A 221 18.05 -5.51 -113.58
N ASP A 222 17.11 -6.46 -113.45
CA ASP A 222 17.14 -7.74 -114.18
C ASP A 222 16.49 -7.68 -115.59
N THR A 223 15.82 -6.58 -115.94
CA THR A 223 15.21 -6.36 -117.28
C THR A 223 16.01 -5.44 -118.21
N GLY A 224 17.22 -5.02 -117.81
CA GLY A 224 18.20 -4.40 -118.71
C GLY A 224 17.86 -2.98 -119.20
N TYR A 225 17.03 -2.22 -118.48
CA TYR A 225 16.64 -0.85 -118.88
C TYR A 225 17.47 0.27 -118.25
N ILE A 226 18.45 -0.04 -117.38
CA ILE A 226 19.38 0.95 -116.81
C ILE A 226 20.77 0.31 -116.69
N SER A 227 21.71 0.77 -117.53
CA SER A 227 23.16 0.61 -117.36
C SER A 227 23.74 1.96 -116.94
N ASP A 228 24.84 1.92 -116.17
CA ASP A 228 25.58 3.09 -115.65
C ASP A 228 25.74 4.28 -116.63
#